data_AF-A0A061QN88-F1
#
_entry.id   AF-A0A061QN88-F1
#
_cell.length_a   1.000
_cell.length_b   1.000
_cell.length_c   1.000
_cell.angle_alpha   90.00
_cell.angle_beta   90.00
_cell.angle_gamma   90.00
#
_symmetry.space_group_name_H-M   'P 1'
#
loop_
_entity.id
_entity.type
_entity.pdbx_description
1 polymer ?
#
loop_
_entity_poly.entity_id
_entity_poly.type
_entity_poly.pdbx_seq_one_letter_code
_entity_poly.pdbx_strand_id
1 'polypeptide(L)'
;MFEQESGQLLVDRGRHAAALDVLMFYARPNNILYRFGVVYGDKDLFRLAWLRAGRPFHMIAAPPGWAGQMKVAGFCGLTMVQHDPDGRILFLHRNGQKLDATEASLLHVWDAVVEYAGPDPGRYHAHIRVPDPKDNFINPVCYGPQNEEPGYRRQAGRAMEPVYQLEEAVLRYARRAAALRRAL
;
A
#
# COMPACT_ATOMS: atom_id res chain seq x y z
N MET A 1 -2.24 4.26 19.71
CA MET A 1 -2.58 3.92 18.31
C MET A 1 -2.25 5.15 17.49
N PHE A 2 -1.40 5.01 16.49
CA PHE A 2 -1.09 6.09 15.54
C PHE A 2 -2.21 6.19 14.49
N GLU A 3 -2.09 7.12 13.56
CA GLU A 3 -3.08 7.24 12.49
C GLU A 3 -3.14 6.00 11.62
N GLN A 4 -4.36 5.60 11.28
CA GLN A 4 -4.59 4.40 10.48
C GLN A 4 -4.27 4.67 9.01
N GLU A 5 -3.44 3.80 8.45
CA GLU A 5 -3.13 3.77 7.03
C GLU A 5 -3.87 2.67 6.28
N SER A 6 -3.91 2.80 4.95
CA SER A 6 -4.44 1.79 4.06
C SER A 6 -3.74 0.46 4.29
N GLY A 7 -4.53 -0.63 4.28
CA GLY A 7 -3.98 -1.97 4.39
C GLY A 7 -3.67 -2.48 5.81
N GLN A 8 -4.03 -1.75 6.86
CA GLN A 8 -3.77 -2.16 8.25
C GLN A 8 -4.99 -2.77 8.98
N LEU A 9 -6.13 -2.90 8.30
CA LEU A 9 -7.34 -3.51 8.84
C LEU A 9 -7.76 -4.76 8.04
N LEU A 10 -8.11 -5.82 8.76
CA LEU A 10 -8.81 -6.97 8.21
C LEU A 10 -10.26 -6.97 8.72
N VAL A 11 -11.21 -6.99 7.78
CA VAL A 11 -12.64 -6.90 8.10
C VAL A 11 -13.35 -8.22 7.81
N ASP A 12 -13.89 -8.86 8.85
CA ASP A 12 -14.89 -9.92 8.69
C ASP A 12 -16.25 -9.28 8.40
N ARG A 13 -16.64 -9.33 7.12
CA ARG A 13 -17.88 -8.70 6.64
C ARG A 13 -19.14 -9.30 7.26
N GLY A 14 -19.16 -10.61 7.53
CA GLY A 14 -20.33 -11.28 8.09
C GLY A 14 -20.58 -10.90 9.54
N ARG A 15 -19.50 -10.75 10.33
CA ARG A 15 -19.57 -10.37 11.75
C ARG A 15 -19.76 -8.86 11.99
N HIS A 16 -19.59 -8.04 10.95
CA HIS A 16 -19.55 -6.58 11.06
C HIS A 16 -20.50 -5.86 10.12
N ALA A 17 -21.63 -6.48 9.76
CA ALA A 17 -22.65 -5.86 8.91
C ALA A 17 -23.07 -4.46 9.39
N ALA A 18 -23.33 -4.28 10.70
CA ALA A 18 -23.69 -2.98 11.25
C ALA A 18 -22.62 -1.89 11.06
N ALA A 19 -21.33 -2.23 11.19
CA ALA A 19 -20.24 -1.29 10.94
C ALA A 19 -20.10 -0.98 9.44
N LEU A 20 -20.33 -1.97 8.59
CA LEU A 20 -20.37 -1.77 7.14
C LEU A 20 -21.55 -0.88 6.70
N ASP A 21 -22.71 -1.00 7.32
CA ASP A 21 -23.85 -0.12 7.03
C ASP A 21 -23.54 1.34 7.40
N VAL A 22 -22.89 1.56 8.55
CA VAL A 22 -22.41 2.89 8.95
C VAL A 22 -21.35 3.41 7.96
N LEU A 23 -20.41 2.56 7.54
CA LEU A 23 -19.41 2.90 6.54
C LEU A 23 -20.08 3.33 5.23
N MET A 24 -21.05 2.58 4.74
CA MET A 24 -21.79 2.91 3.52
C MET A 24 -22.59 4.21 3.66
N PHE A 25 -23.11 4.51 4.85
CA PHE A 25 -23.71 5.80 5.15
C PHE A 25 -22.69 6.95 5.06
N TYR A 26 -21.50 6.78 5.64
CA TYR A 26 -20.41 7.76 5.53
C TYR A 26 -19.87 7.90 4.11
N ALA A 27 -19.82 6.83 3.32
CA ALA A 27 -19.31 6.89 1.95
C ALA A 27 -20.26 7.57 0.95
N ARG A 28 -21.43 8.09 1.39
CA ARG A 28 -22.39 8.75 0.49
C ARG A 28 -21.82 10.05 -0.10
N PRO A 29 -22.19 10.40 -1.34
CA PRO A 29 -21.89 11.69 -1.94
C PRO A 29 -22.33 12.85 -1.03
N ASN A 30 -21.59 13.96 -1.05
CA ASN A 30 -21.82 15.14 -0.20
C ASN A 30 -21.70 14.87 1.31
N ASN A 31 -20.95 13.85 1.73
CA ASN A 31 -20.64 13.65 3.13
C ASN A 31 -19.90 14.87 3.71
N ILE A 32 -20.47 15.39 4.78
CA ILE A 32 -19.98 16.50 5.59
C ILE A 32 -18.54 16.31 6.10
N LEU A 33 -18.11 15.06 6.32
CA LEU A 33 -16.77 14.71 6.77
C LEU A 33 -15.71 15.09 5.72
N TYR A 34 -15.93 14.79 4.44
CA TYR A 34 -15.03 15.23 3.36
C TYR A 34 -15.10 16.75 3.18
N ARG A 35 -16.32 17.31 3.23
CA ARG A 35 -16.53 18.76 3.02
C ARG A 35 -15.79 19.61 4.04
N PHE A 36 -15.69 19.16 5.29
CA PHE A 36 -14.96 19.86 6.35
C PHE A 36 -13.50 19.41 6.49
N GLY A 37 -13.00 18.54 5.60
CA GLY A 37 -11.61 18.06 5.66
C GLY A 37 -11.31 17.22 6.91
N VAL A 38 -12.31 16.60 7.51
CA VAL A 38 -12.15 15.70 8.68
C VAL A 38 -11.54 14.37 8.26
N VAL A 39 -11.76 13.96 7.01
CA VAL A 39 -11.29 12.69 6.45
C VAL A 39 -10.60 12.94 5.12
N TYR A 40 -9.49 12.25 4.89
CA TYR A 40 -8.71 12.35 3.65
C TYR A 40 -9.03 11.23 2.68
N GLY A 41 -9.62 10.13 3.15
CA GLY A 41 -9.94 8.99 2.31
C GLY A 41 -10.85 7.98 2.99
N ASP A 42 -11.12 6.91 2.25
CA ASP A 42 -11.91 5.77 2.72
C ASP A 42 -11.33 5.11 3.99
N LYS A 43 -10.00 5.04 4.13
CA LYS A 43 -9.32 4.50 5.32
C LYS A 43 -9.84 5.11 6.63
N ASP A 44 -10.07 6.43 6.65
CA ASP A 44 -10.55 7.15 7.83
C ASP A 44 -12.02 6.80 8.09
N LEU A 45 -12.81 6.63 7.02
CA LEU A 45 -14.21 6.21 7.13
C LEU A 45 -14.34 4.84 7.77
N PHE A 46 -13.47 3.87 7.44
CA PHE A 46 -13.47 2.55 8.07
C PHE A 46 -13.27 2.67 9.59
N ARG A 47 -12.28 3.47 10.01
CA ARG A 47 -12.01 3.70 11.44
C ARG A 47 -13.22 4.32 12.14
N LEU A 48 -13.76 5.39 11.57
CA LEU A 48 -14.93 6.09 12.12
C LEU A 48 -16.16 5.20 12.20
N ALA A 49 -16.40 4.37 11.18
CA ALA A 49 -17.54 3.46 11.15
C ALA A 49 -17.47 2.39 12.25
N TRP A 50 -16.29 1.82 12.49
CA TRP A 50 -16.09 0.83 13.56
C TRP A 50 -16.22 1.44 14.95
N LEU A 51 -15.65 2.62 15.15
CA LEU A 51 -15.81 3.38 16.40
C LEU A 51 -17.29 3.73 16.65
N ARG A 52 -18.00 4.20 15.61
CA ARG A 52 -19.42 4.54 15.72
C ARG A 52 -20.29 3.32 16.02
N ALA A 53 -20.00 2.18 15.41
CA ALA A 53 -20.75 0.95 15.62
C ALA A 53 -20.37 0.23 16.93
N GLY A 54 -19.39 0.74 17.69
CA GLY A 54 -18.92 0.13 18.93
C GLY A 54 -18.39 -1.29 18.72
N ARG A 55 -17.83 -1.58 17.53
CA ARG A 55 -17.34 -2.92 17.18
C ARG A 55 -15.83 -3.01 17.43
N PRO A 56 -15.34 -4.13 18.00
CA PRO A 56 -13.92 -4.32 18.17
C PRO A 56 -13.24 -4.41 16.80
N PHE A 57 -12.03 -3.88 16.71
CA PHE A 57 -11.15 -4.07 15.57
C PHE A 57 -9.71 -4.27 16.06
N HIS A 58 -8.93 -4.95 15.25
CA HIS A 58 -7.49 -5.04 15.44
C HIS A 58 -6.82 -4.22 14.35
N MET A 59 -5.91 -3.34 14.76
CA MET A 59 -5.05 -2.58 13.87
C MET A 59 -3.64 -3.12 14.00
N ILE A 60 -3.03 -3.47 12.86
CA ILE A 60 -1.64 -3.90 12.82
C ILE A 60 -0.74 -2.77 13.32
N ALA A 61 0.13 -3.07 14.29
CA ALA A 61 0.99 -2.08 14.93
C ALA A 61 2.13 -1.59 14.02
N ALA A 62 2.58 -2.43 13.08
CA ALA A 62 3.54 -2.04 12.06
C ALA A 62 2.86 -1.10 11.03
N PRO A 63 3.41 0.10 10.77
CA PRO A 63 2.97 0.93 9.66
C PRO A 63 3.24 0.24 8.30
N PRO A 64 2.51 0.59 7.24
CA PRO A 64 2.81 0.09 5.91
C PRO A 64 4.23 0.47 5.48
N GLY A 65 4.89 -0.44 4.80
CA GLY A 65 6.16 -0.19 4.12
C GLY A 65 5.97 0.03 2.62
N TRP A 66 7.09 0.14 1.91
CA TRP A 66 7.12 0.29 0.46
C TRP A 66 8.12 -0.66 -0.18
N ALA A 67 7.69 -1.41 -1.19
CA ALA A 67 8.58 -2.14 -2.08
C ALA A 67 8.68 -1.38 -3.41
N GLY A 68 9.87 -1.32 -3.97
CA GLY A 68 10.11 -0.47 -5.13
C GLY A 68 11.50 -0.57 -5.73
N GLN A 69 11.73 0.30 -6.70
CA GLN A 69 12.95 0.34 -7.50
C GLN A 69 13.94 1.35 -6.95
N MET A 70 15.22 1.05 -7.11
CA MET A 70 16.29 2.01 -6.92
C MET A 70 16.56 2.75 -8.23
N LYS A 71 16.16 4.02 -8.32
CA LYS A 71 16.42 4.88 -9.47
C LYS A 71 17.60 5.80 -9.19
N VAL A 72 18.14 6.43 -10.24
CA VAL A 72 19.21 7.45 -10.11
C VAL A 72 18.80 8.59 -9.17
N ALA A 73 17.52 8.96 -9.18
CA ALA A 73 16.95 10.00 -8.32
C ALA A 73 16.59 9.51 -6.90
N GLY A 74 16.94 8.26 -6.53
CA GLY A 74 16.62 7.64 -5.25
C GLY A 74 15.57 6.54 -5.34
N PHE A 75 15.15 6.05 -4.17
CA PHE A 75 14.14 5.00 -4.04
C PHE A 75 12.76 5.48 -4.56
N CYS A 76 12.09 4.61 -5.30
CA CYS A 76 10.74 4.82 -5.79
C CYS A 76 9.86 3.61 -5.43
N GLY A 77 9.12 3.72 -4.33
CA GLY A 77 8.13 2.73 -3.91
C GLY A 77 6.96 2.68 -4.87
N LEU A 78 6.65 1.49 -5.38
CA LEU A 78 5.55 1.25 -6.33
C LEU A 78 4.49 0.33 -5.73
N THR A 79 4.80 -0.27 -4.59
CA THR A 79 4.03 -1.33 -3.95
C THR A 79 3.95 -1.05 -2.46
N MET A 80 2.75 -1.13 -1.90
CA MET A 80 2.54 -1.06 -0.46
C MET A 80 2.87 -2.42 0.17
N VAL A 81 3.66 -2.40 1.23
CA VAL A 81 4.02 -3.56 2.05
C VAL A 81 3.12 -3.55 3.28
N GLN A 82 2.43 -4.65 3.54
CA GLN A 82 1.54 -4.79 4.69
C GLN A 82 1.99 -5.98 5.54
N HIS A 83 1.83 -5.85 6.84
CA HIS A 83 2.39 -6.79 7.81
C HIS A 83 1.33 -7.60 8.55
N ASP A 84 1.76 -8.71 9.11
CA ASP A 84 1.00 -9.45 10.11
C ASP A 84 1.19 -8.84 11.52
N PRO A 85 0.48 -9.38 12.55
CA PRO A 85 0.63 -8.87 13.93
C PRO A 85 2.04 -9.00 14.53
N ASP A 86 2.90 -9.86 13.98
CA ASP A 86 4.29 -10.01 14.42
C ASP A 86 5.24 -9.05 13.68
N GLY A 87 4.71 -8.21 12.78
CA GLY A 87 5.50 -7.28 11.97
C GLY A 87 6.21 -7.94 10.78
N ARG A 88 5.84 -9.17 10.41
CA ARG A 88 6.37 -9.84 9.22
C ARG A 88 5.57 -9.42 7.99
N ILE A 89 6.23 -9.32 6.83
CA ILE A 89 5.56 -8.99 5.56
C ILE A 89 4.54 -10.08 5.24
N LEU A 90 3.29 -9.68 5.05
CA LEU A 90 2.15 -10.55 4.75
C LEU A 90 1.58 -10.30 3.35
N PHE A 91 1.46 -9.03 2.93
CA PHE A 91 0.95 -8.67 1.61
C PHE A 91 1.81 -7.62 0.91
N LEU A 92 1.86 -7.72 -0.42
CA LEU A 92 2.49 -6.76 -1.32
C LEU A 92 1.45 -6.30 -2.34
N HIS A 93 0.98 -5.06 -2.22
CA HIS A 93 -0.04 -4.49 -3.09
C HIS A 93 0.57 -3.55 -4.12
N ARG A 94 0.61 -3.94 -5.40
CA ARG A 94 1.16 -3.10 -6.50
C ARG A 94 0.22 -1.91 -6.77
N ASN A 95 0.48 -0.78 -6.13
CA ASN A 95 -0.28 0.46 -6.28
C ASN A 95 -0.09 1.07 -7.67
N GLY A 96 1.18 1.18 -8.07
CA GLY A 96 1.62 1.90 -9.27
C GLY A 96 1.58 1.03 -10.51
N GLN A 97 2.74 0.50 -10.92
CA GLN A 97 2.88 -0.32 -12.12
C GLN A 97 2.10 -1.63 -11.97
N LYS A 98 0.84 -1.65 -12.42
CA LYS A 98 -0.02 -2.83 -12.41
C LYS A 98 0.40 -3.81 -13.50
N LEU A 99 0.13 -5.09 -13.28
CA LEU A 99 0.43 -6.14 -14.24
C LEU A 99 -0.58 -6.12 -15.38
N ASP A 100 -0.08 -6.07 -16.61
CA ASP A 100 -0.86 -6.22 -17.84
C ASP A 100 -0.07 -7.06 -18.86
N ALA A 101 -0.40 -6.98 -20.15
CA ALA A 101 0.25 -7.74 -21.21
C ALA A 101 1.40 -6.99 -21.93
N THR A 102 1.77 -5.80 -21.45
CA THR A 102 2.87 -4.98 -21.99
C THR A 102 4.21 -5.41 -21.40
N GLU A 103 5.29 -5.24 -22.15
CA GLU A 103 6.63 -5.55 -21.65
C GLU A 103 7.00 -4.71 -20.42
N ALA A 104 6.58 -3.44 -20.41
CA ALA A 104 6.83 -2.52 -19.31
C ALA A 104 6.24 -3.04 -17.99
N SER A 105 5.04 -3.60 -17.97
CA SER A 105 4.43 -4.08 -16.71
C SER A 105 5.04 -5.37 -16.18
N LEU A 106 5.73 -6.14 -17.04
CA LEU A 106 6.28 -7.47 -16.77
C LEU A 106 7.76 -7.47 -16.33
N LEU A 107 8.26 -6.30 -15.95
CA LEU A 107 9.59 -6.09 -15.36
C LEU A 107 9.58 -6.28 -13.85
N HIS A 108 10.75 -6.58 -13.30
CA HIS A 108 11.02 -6.52 -11.87
C HIS A 108 10.97 -5.09 -11.38
N VAL A 109 10.29 -4.89 -10.25
CA VAL A 109 10.07 -3.59 -9.62
C VAL A 109 10.38 -3.59 -8.13
N TRP A 110 10.76 -4.72 -7.53
CA TRP A 110 11.07 -4.84 -6.11
C TRP A 110 12.58 -5.03 -5.86
N ASP A 111 13.36 -3.99 -6.11
CA ASP A 111 14.80 -3.98 -5.81
C ASP A 111 15.08 -3.82 -4.31
N ALA A 112 14.19 -3.12 -3.61
CA ALA A 112 14.30 -2.84 -2.19
C ALA A 112 12.93 -2.76 -1.50
N VAL A 113 12.93 -3.04 -0.21
CA VAL A 113 11.81 -2.77 0.73
C VAL A 113 12.26 -1.73 1.72
N VAL A 114 11.42 -0.72 1.96
CA VAL A 114 11.62 0.31 2.97
C VAL A 114 10.48 0.24 3.98
N GLU A 115 10.82 0.10 5.25
CA GLU A 115 9.87 -0.05 6.35
C GLU A 115 10.20 0.93 7.47
N TYR A 116 9.18 1.37 8.20
CA TYR A 116 9.40 2.15 9.40
C TYR A 116 9.83 1.24 10.55
N ALA A 117 11.01 1.52 11.10
CA ALA A 117 11.64 0.80 12.20
C ALA A 117 11.92 1.71 13.41
N GLY A 118 11.32 2.91 13.44
CA GLY A 118 11.42 3.82 14.58
C GLY A 118 10.63 3.31 15.80
N PRO A 119 11.04 3.71 17.03
CA PRO A 119 10.44 3.21 18.27
C PRO A 119 9.03 3.75 18.52
N ASP A 120 8.66 4.85 17.88
CA ASP A 120 7.37 5.51 18.03
C ASP A 120 6.63 5.53 16.68
N PRO A 121 5.58 4.70 16.49
CA PRO A 121 4.76 4.69 15.28
C PRO A 121 4.07 6.02 14.99
N GLY A 122 3.92 6.91 15.99
CA GLY A 122 3.35 8.26 15.79
C GLY A 122 4.21 9.19 14.94
N ARG A 123 5.48 8.84 14.71
CA ARG A 123 6.39 9.60 13.81
C ARG A 123 6.42 9.06 12.38
N TYR A 124 5.76 7.92 12.13
CA TYR A 124 5.54 7.44 10.78
C TYR A 124 4.74 8.48 9.99
N HIS A 125 5.15 8.70 8.74
CA HIS A 125 4.40 9.54 7.82
C HIS A 125 4.55 8.99 6.39
N ALA A 126 3.44 8.99 5.65
CA ALA A 126 3.48 8.50 4.28
C ALA A 126 4.24 9.47 3.37
N HIS A 127 5.27 8.98 2.70
CA HIS A 127 5.98 9.75 1.68
C HIS A 127 5.31 9.53 0.32
N ILE A 128 4.88 10.62 -0.32
CA ILE A 128 4.29 10.60 -1.66
C ILE A 128 4.99 11.65 -2.51
N ARG A 129 5.59 11.23 -3.62
CA ARG A 129 6.00 12.13 -4.68
C ARG A 129 5.06 11.99 -5.87
N VAL A 130 4.23 13.00 -6.05
CA VAL A 130 3.40 13.16 -7.25
C VAL A 130 4.27 13.78 -8.34
N PRO A 131 4.35 13.19 -9.55
CA PRO A 131 4.95 13.84 -10.70
C PRO A 131 4.27 15.18 -10.99
N ASP A 132 4.92 16.07 -11.73
CA ASP A 132 4.24 17.28 -12.24
C ASP A 132 2.97 16.85 -13.01
N PRO A 133 1.83 17.55 -12.84
CA PRO A 133 0.60 17.25 -13.58
C PRO A 133 0.76 17.09 -15.09
N LYS A 134 1.79 17.72 -15.69
CA LYS A 134 2.13 17.58 -17.12
C LYS A 134 2.76 16.23 -17.49
N ASP A 135 3.26 15.47 -16.51
CA ASP A 135 3.94 14.17 -16.64
C ASP A 135 3.08 12.97 -16.21
N ASN A 136 1.81 13.22 -15.83
CA ASN A 136 0.90 12.31 -15.12
C ASN A 136 0.60 10.96 -15.80
N PHE A 137 0.96 10.77 -17.06
CA PHE A 137 0.70 9.53 -17.79
C PHE A 137 1.96 8.70 -18.10
N ILE A 138 3.16 9.24 -17.85
CA ILE A 138 4.43 8.59 -18.21
C ILE A 138 5.25 8.20 -16.97
N ASN A 139 5.14 8.96 -15.87
CA ASN A 139 5.90 8.70 -14.65
C ASN A 139 4.97 8.21 -13.52
N PRO A 140 5.21 7.02 -12.92
CA PRO A 140 4.42 6.58 -11.79
C PRO A 140 4.68 7.45 -10.55
N VAL A 141 3.64 7.66 -9.74
CA VAL A 141 3.76 8.20 -8.39
C VAL A 141 4.72 7.31 -7.59
N CYS A 142 5.76 7.91 -7.02
CA CYS A 142 6.73 7.20 -6.18
C CYS A 142 6.37 7.39 -4.71
N TYR A 143 6.30 6.29 -3.97
CA TYR A 143 6.04 6.27 -2.53
C TYR A 143 7.31 5.95 -1.73
N GLY A 144 7.31 6.30 -0.45
CA GLY A 144 8.43 6.04 0.47
C GLY A 144 9.57 7.07 0.36
N PRO A 145 10.50 7.07 1.34
CA PRO A 145 11.59 8.04 1.39
C PRO A 145 12.61 7.74 0.29
N GLN A 146 12.92 8.76 -0.53
CA GLN A 146 13.86 8.62 -1.66
C GLN A 146 15.28 8.33 -1.19
N ASN A 147 15.68 9.05 -0.14
CA ASN A 147 16.99 8.94 0.49
C ASN A 147 16.87 8.17 1.81
N GLU A 148 18.00 7.90 2.44
CA GLU A 148 17.99 7.38 3.81
C GLU A 148 17.39 8.43 4.75
N GLU A 149 16.49 7.98 5.62
CA GLU A 149 15.77 8.84 6.55
C GLU A 149 15.72 8.20 7.93
N PRO A 150 15.93 8.96 9.02
CA PRO A 150 15.85 8.43 10.38
C PRO A 150 14.52 7.75 10.66
N GLY A 151 14.57 6.55 11.25
CA GLY A 151 13.39 5.75 11.54
C GLY A 151 12.91 4.87 10.39
N TYR A 152 13.47 5.01 9.18
CA TYR A 152 13.19 4.10 8.06
C TYR A 152 14.37 3.18 7.80
N ARG A 153 14.08 1.88 7.65
CA ARG A 153 15.05 0.85 7.33
C ARG A 153 14.83 0.38 5.91
N ARG A 154 15.91 0.36 5.12
CA ARG A 154 15.92 -0.19 3.76
C ARG A 154 16.55 -1.58 3.76
N GLN A 155 15.87 -2.55 3.16
CA GLN A 155 16.35 -3.89 2.87
C GLN A 155 16.58 -4.02 1.37
N ALA A 156 17.73 -4.56 0.96
CA ALA A 156 18.12 -4.76 -0.43
C ALA A 156 19.06 -5.96 -0.57
N GLY A 157 19.36 -6.37 -1.81
CA GLY A 157 20.29 -7.48 -2.08
C GLY A 157 19.79 -8.81 -1.53
N ARG A 158 20.64 -9.58 -0.86
CA ARG A 158 20.28 -10.95 -0.37
C ARG A 158 19.09 -10.97 0.59
N ALA A 159 18.84 -9.90 1.34
CA ALA A 159 17.68 -9.81 2.23
C ALA A 159 16.34 -9.84 1.46
N MET A 160 16.36 -9.47 0.17
CA MET A 160 15.18 -9.43 -0.69
C MET A 160 14.88 -10.78 -1.36
N GLU A 161 15.67 -11.84 -1.12
CA GLU A 161 15.50 -13.13 -1.80
C GLU A 161 14.05 -13.68 -1.74
N PRO A 162 13.34 -13.69 -0.59
CA PRO A 162 11.96 -14.18 -0.56
C PRO A 162 11.00 -13.32 -1.39
N VAL A 163 11.22 -11.99 -1.40
CA VAL A 163 10.39 -11.03 -2.15
C VAL A 163 10.65 -11.16 -3.65
N TYR A 164 11.91 -11.34 -4.04
CA TYR A 164 12.31 -11.58 -5.42
C TYR A 164 11.70 -12.87 -5.98
N GLN A 165 11.77 -13.97 -5.24
CA GLN A 165 11.17 -15.25 -5.65
C GLN A 165 9.65 -15.16 -5.82
N LEU A 166 8.98 -14.39 -4.96
CA LEU A 166 7.56 -14.10 -5.09
C LEU A 166 7.27 -13.27 -6.36
N GLU A 167 8.08 -12.25 -6.64
CA GLU A 167 7.93 -11.44 -7.85
C GLU A 167 8.11 -12.27 -9.12
N GLU A 168 9.14 -13.11 -9.18
CA GLU A 168 9.38 -14.05 -10.29
C GLU A 168 8.17 -14.96 -10.53
N ALA A 169 7.57 -15.47 -9.46
CA ALA A 169 6.37 -16.30 -9.57
C ALA A 169 5.19 -15.52 -10.14
N VAL A 170 4.95 -14.31 -9.65
CA VAL A 170 3.86 -13.43 -10.12
C VAL A 170 4.07 -13.04 -11.58
N LEU A 171 5.28 -12.62 -11.97
CA LEU A 171 5.62 -12.26 -13.35
C LEU A 171 5.47 -13.43 -14.31
N ARG A 172 5.85 -14.64 -13.89
CA ARG A 172 5.63 -15.86 -14.67
C ARG A 172 4.13 -16.11 -14.92
N TYR A 173 3.27 -15.93 -13.90
CA TYR A 173 1.82 -16.04 -14.08
C TYR A 173 1.28 -14.95 -15.02
N ALA A 174 1.73 -13.71 -14.87
CA ALA A 174 1.32 -12.60 -15.73
C ALA A 174 1.71 -12.83 -17.20
N ARG A 175 2.94 -13.30 -17.47
CA ARG A 175 3.39 -13.67 -18.83
C ARG A 175 2.53 -14.78 -19.44
N ARG A 176 2.19 -15.81 -18.66
CA ARG A 176 1.29 -16.89 -19.11
C ARG A 176 -0.12 -16.35 -19.44
N ALA A 177 -0.68 -15.50 -18.60
CA ALA A 177 -1.98 -14.88 -18.84
C ALA A 177 -1.97 -13.99 -20.10
N ALA A 178 -0.89 -13.22 -20.30
CA ALA A 178 -0.72 -12.39 -21.50
C ALA A 178 -0.64 -13.23 -22.78
N ALA A 179 0.05 -14.38 -22.75
CA ALA A 179 0.12 -15.31 -23.89
C ALA A 179 -1.25 -15.91 -24.22
N LEU A 180 -2.02 -16.34 -23.21
CA LEU A 180 -3.37 -16.87 -23.40
C LEU A 180 -4.30 -15.84 -24.06
N ARG A 181 -4.20 -14.56 -23.67
CA ARG A 181 -4.99 -13.48 -24.26
C ARG A 181 -4.69 -13.23 -25.74
N ARG A 182 -3.46 -13.49 -26.20
CA ARG A 182 -3.08 -13.33 -27.62
C ARG A 182 -3.52 -14.50 -28.50
N ALA A 183 -3.85 -15.64 -27.89
CA ALA A 183 -4.29 -16.85 -28.58
C ALA A 183 -5.81 -16.93 -28.77
N LEU A 184 -6.57 -16.02 -28.14
CA LEU A 184 -8.00 -15.82 -28.28
C LEU A 184 -8.27 -14.69 -29.29
#